data_AF-A0A4Q3CAF4-F1
#
_entry.id   AF-A0A4Q3CAF4-F1
#
_cell.length_a   1.000
_cell.length_b   1.000
_cell.length_c   1.000
_cell.angle_alpha   90.00
_cell.angle_beta   90.00
_cell.angle_gamma   90.00
#
_symmetry.space_group_name_H-M   'P 1'
#
loop_
_entity.id
_entity.type
_entity.pdbx_description
1 polymer ?
#
loop_
_entity_poly.entity_id
_entity_poly.type
_entity_poly.pdbx_seq_one_letter_code
_entity_poly.pdbx_strand_id
1 'polypeptide(L)'
;RMGQFALEGGQPSVPPGWFASAGAPQVDFGNGYGYGYQWWTYPGASYGAQGIFGQSITIVPDKRLVIAVVSSWPAATGKPLSEARRKLLDTVIAASGR
;
A
#
# COMPACT_ATOMS: atom_id res chain seq x y z
N ARG A 1 8.06 -2.09 12.53
CA ARG A 1 8.31 -2.33 11.08
C ARG A 1 7.04 -2.91 10.44
N MET A 2 5.97 -2.14 10.34
CA MET A 2 4.63 -2.68 9.97
C MET A 2 4.58 -3.22 8.53
N GLY A 3 5.15 -2.51 7.55
CA GLY A 3 5.14 -2.97 6.16
C GLY A 3 5.93 -4.27 5.95
N GLN A 4 7.09 -4.42 6.60
CA GLN A 4 7.86 -5.66 6.54
C GLN A 4 7.11 -6.82 7.19
N PHE A 5 6.50 -6.57 8.36
CA PHE A 5 5.65 -7.56 9.04
C PHE A 5 4.50 -8.04 8.13
N ALA A 6 3.85 -7.14 7.39
CA ALA A 6 2.81 -7.49 6.43
C ALA A 6 3.37 -8.25 5.22
N LEU A 7 4.52 -7.81 4.67
CA LEU A 7 5.20 -8.48 3.56
C LEU A 7 5.60 -9.92 3.88
N GLU A 8 6.04 -10.18 5.11
CA GLU A 8 6.45 -11.50 5.60
C GLU A 8 5.27 -12.37 6.07
N GLY A 9 4.03 -11.88 5.92
CA GLY A 9 2.82 -12.63 6.21
C GLY A 9 2.30 -12.52 7.65
N GLY A 10 3.02 -11.83 8.54
CA GLY A 10 2.52 -11.44 9.86
C GLY A 10 2.66 -12.48 10.98
N GLN A 11 3.33 -13.60 10.72
CA GLN A 11 3.26 -14.76 11.60
C GLN A 11 4.25 -14.67 12.76
N PRO A 12 3.88 -15.20 13.95
CA PRO A 12 2.65 -15.96 14.25
C PRO A 12 1.44 -15.12 14.72
N SER A 13 1.50 -13.78 14.63
CA SER A 13 0.49 -12.90 15.22
C SER A 13 -0.88 -12.94 14.54
N VAL A 14 -0.95 -13.38 13.29
CA VAL A 14 -2.21 -13.58 12.55
C VAL A 14 -2.24 -14.98 11.90
N PRO A 15 -3.39 -15.46 11.37
CA PRO A 15 -3.42 -16.72 10.64
C PRO A 15 -2.65 -16.67 9.31
N PRO A 16 -2.09 -17.80 8.83
CA PRO A 16 -1.57 -17.94 7.47
C PRO A 16 -2.52 -17.36 6.41
N GLY A 17 -2.00 -16.56 5.50
CA GLY A 17 -2.80 -15.93 4.43
C GLY A 17 -3.62 -14.70 4.84
N TRP A 18 -3.54 -14.26 6.10
CA TRP A 18 -4.26 -13.06 6.56
C TRP A 18 -3.97 -11.83 5.69
N PHE A 19 -2.70 -11.50 5.44
CA PHE A 19 -2.35 -10.34 4.62
C PHE A 19 -2.65 -10.52 3.12
N ALA A 20 -2.75 -11.74 2.62
CA ALA A 20 -3.25 -11.98 1.27
C ALA A 20 -4.74 -11.63 1.16
N SER A 21 -5.53 -11.96 2.19
CA SER A 21 -6.95 -11.60 2.25
C SER A 21 -7.16 -10.11 2.55
N ALA A 22 -6.34 -9.54 3.44
CA ALA A 22 -6.40 -8.13 3.81
C ALA A 22 -5.98 -7.22 2.63
N GLY A 23 -4.98 -7.63 1.84
CA GLY A 23 -4.55 -6.94 0.63
C GLY A 23 -5.43 -7.20 -0.60
N ALA A 24 -6.51 -7.96 -0.47
CA ALA A 24 -7.47 -8.22 -1.55
C ALA A 24 -8.67 -7.25 -1.47
N PRO A 25 -9.29 -6.88 -2.61
CA PRO A 25 -10.41 -5.96 -2.65
C PRO A 25 -11.69 -6.65 -2.14
N GLN A 26 -11.93 -6.62 -0.82
CA GLN A 26 -13.19 -7.08 -0.23
C GLN A 26 -14.36 -6.18 -0.65
N VAL A 27 -14.05 -4.90 -0.90
CA VAL A 27 -14.89 -3.96 -1.63
C VAL A 27 -14.12 -3.49 -2.84
N ASP A 28 -14.69 -3.68 -4.03
CA ASP A 28 -14.11 -3.25 -5.30
C ASP A 28 -14.58 -1.83 -5.66
N PHE A 29 -13.63 -0.96 -6.03
CA PHE A 29 -13.89 0.40 -6.50
C PHE A 29 -13.67 0.54 -8.02
N GLY A 30 -13.34 -0.56 -8.71
CA GLY A 30 -13.02 -0.61 -10.12
C GLY A 30 -11.57 -0.27 -10.43
N ASN A 31 -11.14 -0.61 -11.64
CA ASN A 31 -9.78 -0.33 -12.15
C ASN A 31 -8.64 -0.86 -11.27
N GLY A 32 -8.87 -1.98 -10.55
CA GLY A 32 -7.87 -2.56 -9.64
C GLY A 32 -7.75 -1.87 -8.28
N TYR A 33 -8.64 -0.92 -7.97
CA TYR A 33 -8.72 -0.27 -6.67
C TYR A 33 -9.78 -0.93 -5.79
N GLY A 34 -9.54 -0.93 -4.49
CA GLY A 34 -10.46 -1.52 -3.54
C GLY A 34 -9.99 -1.34 -2.10
N TYR A 35 -10.69 -2.00 -1.19
CA TYR A 35 -10.39 -1.98 0.23
C TYR A 35 -10.68 -3.32 0.89
N GLY A 36 -9.80 -3.75 1.80
CA GLY A 36 -9.94 -4.99 2.56
C GLY A 36 -9.26 -4.88 3.92
N TYR A 37 -9.96 -5.26 5.01
CA TYR A 37 -9.42 -5.34 6.38
C TYR A 37 -8.45 -4.21 6.78
N GLN A 38 -8.82 -2.95 6.53
CA GLN A 38 -8.02 -1.75 6.82
C GLN A 38 -6.89 -1.40 5.83
N TRP A 39 -6.84 -2.07 4.68
CA TRP A 39 -5.85 -1.85 3.62
C TRP A 39 -6.51 -1.39 2.32
N TRP A 40 -5.89 -0.42 1.66
CA TRP A 40 -6.20 -0.04 0.29
C TRP A 40 -5.52 -0.99 -0.68
N THR A 41 -6.22 -1.38 -1.74
CA THR A 41 -5.65 -2.18 -2.83
C THR A 41 -5.45 -1.34 -4.07
N TYR A 42 -4.45 -1.70 -4.87
CA TYR A 42 -4.04 -0.95 -6.05
C TYR A 42 -3.81 -1.90 -7.24
N PRO A 43 -3.80 -1.37 -8.48
CA PRO A 43 -3.40 -2.13 -9.66
C PRO A 43 -2.05 -2.85 -9.45
N GLY A 44 -1.93 -4.07 -9.99
CA GLY A 44 -0.71 -4.86 -9.89
C GLY A 44 -0.47 -5.51 -8.52
N ALA A 45 -1.56 -5.86 -7.80
CA ALA A 45 -1.55 -6.61 -6.53
C ALA A 45 -0.78 -5.95 -5.36
N SER A 46 -0.39 -4.68 -5.49
CA SER A 46 0.14 -3.90 -4.37
C SER A 46 -1.00 -3.43 -3.47
N TYR A 47 -0.71 -3.32 -2.18
CA TYR A 47 -1.66 -2.85 -1.18
C TYR A 47 -0.97 -1.95 -0.16
N GLY A 48 -1.73 -1.15 0.58
CA GLY A 48 -1.12 -0.18 1.48
C GLY A 48 -2.06 0.47 2.47
N ALA A 49 -1.46 1.11 3.46
CA ALA A 49 -2.13 1.99 4.40
C ALA A 49 -1.89 3.44 3.99
N GLN A 50 -2.89 4.29 4.13
CA GLN A 50 -2.82 5.72 3.81
C GLN A 50 -3.27 6.54 5.01
N GLY A 51 -2.54 7.62 5.30
CA GLY A 51 -2.92 8.63 6.28
C GLY A 51 -3.03 10.00 5.63
N ILE A 52 -3.77 10.89 6.28
CA ILE A 52 -3.84 12.31 5.92
C ILE A 52 -2.46 12.97 6.01
N PHE A 53 -2.30 14.12 5.35
CA PHE A 53 -1.03 14.86 5.28
C PHE A 53 0.11 14.08 4.62
N GLY A 54 -0.20 13.05 3.84
CA GLY A 54 0.74 12.39 2.96
C GLY A 54 1.36 11.09 3.45
N GLN A 55 0.96 10.58 4.62
CA GLN A 55 1.50 9.32 5.13
C GLN A 55 1.10 8.14 4.24
N SER A 56 2.02 7.21 4.01
CA SER A 56 1.65 5.92 3.40
C SER A 56 2.65 4.80 3.70
N ILE A 57 2.14 3.58 3.76
CA ILE A 57 2.93 2.35 3.63
C ILE A 57 2.40 1.62 2.40
N THR A 58 3.26 1.31 1.44
CA THR A 58 2.90 0.50 0.25
C THR A 58 3.74 -0.77 0.23
N ILE A 59 3.08 -1.91 0.08
CA ILE A 59 3.70 -3.23 0.01
C ILE A 59 3.52 -3.75 -1.42
N VAL A 60 4.61 -4.21 -2.02
CA VAL A 60 4.64 -4.81 -3.36
C VAL A 60 5.23 -6.22 -3.24
N PRO A 61 4.37 -7.23 -2.99
CA PRO A 61 4.82 -8.58 -2.64
C PRO A 61 5.76 -9.20 -3.68
N ASP A 62 5.41 -9.10 -4.97
CA ASP A 62 6.16 -9.69 -6.08
C ASP A 62 7.58 -9.14 -6.23
N LYS A 63 7.86 -7.98 -5.61
CA LYS A 63 9.16 -7.32 -5.61
C LYS A 63 9.84 -7.33 -4.24
N ARG A 64 9.24 -7.99 -3.24
CA ARG A 64 9.68 -7.98 -1.84
C ARG A 64 9.99 -6.57 -1.33
N LEU A 65 9.17 -5.60 -1.74
CA LEU A 65 9.42 -4.17 -1.53
C LEU A 65 8.38 -3.58 -0.57
N VAL A 66 8.88 -2.75 0.36
CA VAL A 66 8.07 -1.89 1.22
C VAL A 66 8.52 -0.45 1.02
N ILE A 67 7.58 0.43 0.71
CA ILE A 67 7.80 1.88 0.63
C ILE A 67 7.05 2.54 1.78
N ALA A 68 7.79 3.20 2.67
CA ALA A 68 7.22 3.99 3.77
C ALA A 68 7.46 5.47 3.49
N VAL A 69 6.39 6.27 3.51
CA VAL A 69 6.42 7.72 3.33
C VAL A 69 5.85 8.36 4.58
N VAL A 70 6.66 9.21 5.21
CA VAL A 70 6.24 10.11 6.29
C VAL A 70 6.30 11.53 5.72
N SER A 71 5.21 12.29 5.84
CA SER A 71 5.09 13.59 5.21
C SER A 71 4.27 14.57 6.05
N SER A 72 4.13 15.80 5.54
CA SER A 72 3.39 16.89 6.18
C SER A 72 2.84 17.83 5.11
N TRP A 73 1.96 17.33 4.24
CA TRP A 73 1.34 18.15 3.21
C TRP A 73 0.61 19.36 3.80
N PRO A 74 0.46 20.48 3.06
CA PRO A 74 -0.26 21.66 3.57
C PRO A 74 -1.77 21.44 3.76
N ALA A 75 -2.32 20.31 3.29
CA ALA A 75 -3.72 19.93 3.46
C ALA A 75 -3.83 18.45 3.82
N ALA A 76 -4.90 18.09 4.55
CA ALA A 76 -5.15 16.72 4.98
C ALA A 76 -5.25 15.75 3.79
N THR A 77 -5.92 16.18 2.72
CA THR A 77 -6.10 15.44 1.47
C THR A 77 -6.09 16.40 0.28
N GLY A 78 -5.85 15.90 -0.93
CA GLY A 78 -6.01 16.67 -2.17
C GLY A 78 -5.65 15.82 -3.38
N LYS A 79 -6.39 15.97 -4.49
CA LYS A 79 -6.16 15.18 -5.71
C LYS A 79 -4.73 15.36 -6.26
N PRO A 80 -4.21 16.59 -6.45
CA PRO A 80 -2.84 16.78 -6.93
C PRO A 80 -1.78 16.16 -5.99
N LEU A 81 -1.98 16.27 -4.68
CA LEU A 81 -1.07 15.69 -3.68
C LEU A 81 -1.07 14.16 -3.74
N SER A 82 -2.26 13.56 -3.88
CA SER A 82 -2.43 12.10 -3.95
C SER A 82 -1.87 11.54 -5.25
N GLU A 83 -2.07 12.22 -6.38
CA GLU A 83 -1.51 11.86 -7.68
C GLU A 83 0.02 11.98 -7.68
N ALA A 84 0.58 13.03 -7.07
CA ALA A 84 2.03 13.17 -6.92
C ALA A 84 2.63 12.03 -6.09
N ARG A 85 1.99 11.65 -4.97
CA ARG A 85 2.40 10.49 -4.18
C ARG A 85 2.33 9.20 -5.00
N ARG A 86 1.23 8.97 -5.71
CA ARG A 86 1.09 7.78 -6.58
C ARG A 86 2.22 7.72 -7.60
N LYS A 87 2.50 8.82 -8.30
CA LYS A 87 3.57 8.91 -9.29
C LYS A 87 4.94 8.59 -8.69
N LEU A 88 5.23 9.08 -7.48
CA LEU A 88 6.46 8.72 -6.76
C LEU A 88 6.53 7.21 -6.50
N LEU A 89 5.47 6.62 -5.96
CA LEU A 89 5.40 5.18 -5.68
C LEU A 89 5.62 4.36 -6.96
N ASP A 90 4.92 4.69 -8.04
CA ASP A 90 5.03 3.99 -9.32
C ASP A 90 6.46 4.08 -9.89
N THR A 91 7.11 5.24 -9.76
CA THR A 91 8.50 5.44 -10.18
C THR A 91 9.46 4.54 -9.40
N VAL A 92 9.31 4.48 -8.06
CA VAL A 92 10.14 3.61 -7.21
C VAL A 92 9.90 2.13 -7.54
N ILE A 93 8.64 1.73 -7.76
CA ILE A 93 8.28 0.35 -8.12
C ILE A 93 8.89 -0.04 -9.47
N ALA A 94 8.82 0.85 -10.47
CA ALA A 94 9.41 0.62 -11.78
C ALA A 94 10.95 0.53 -11.72
N ALA A 95 11.59 1.33 -10.87
CA ALA A 95 13.04 1.33 -10.69
C ALA A 95 13.55 0.14 -9.85
N SER A 96 12.69 -0.45 -9.00
CA SER A 96 13.07 -1.63 -8.22
C SER A 96 13.21 -2.87 -9.11
N GLY A 97 14.39 -3.50 -9.04
CA GLY A 97 14.69 -4.76 -9.71
C GLY A 97 13.82 -5.93 -9.23
N ARG A 98 14.06 -7.12 -9.77
CA ARG A 98 13.51 -8.37 -9.20
C ARG A 98 14.38 -8.84 -8.05
#